data_AF-U7QGJ5-F1
#
_entry.id   AF-U7QGJ5-F1
#
_cell.length_a   1.000
_cell.length_b   1.000
_cell.length_c   1.000
_cell.angle_alpha   90.00
_cell.angle_beta   90.00
_cell.angle_gamma   90.00
#
_symmetry.space_group_name_H-M   'P 1'
#
loop_
_entity.id
_entity.type
_entity.pdbx_description
1 polymer ?
#
loop_
_entity_poly.entity_id
_entity_poly.type
_entity_poly.pdbx_seq_one_letter_code
_entity_poly.pdbx_strand_id
1 'polypeptide(L)' 'MPKNIPALKPKQLIKILEQAGCQFYREGKGDHRLYIRELEAIKRIVPIDMGAK' A
#
# COMPACT_ATOMS: atom_id res chain seq x y z
N MET A 1 -19.31 0.15 7.47
CA MET A 1 -18.35 0.98 6.70
C MET A 1 -19.11 2.11 6.01
N PRO A 2 -18.56 3.34 5.97
CA PRO A 2 -19.21 4.45 5.27
C PRO A 2 -19.37 4.07 3.80
N LYS A 3 -20.59 4.14 3.27
CA LYS A 3 -20.93 3.63 1.92
C LYS A 3 -20.34 4.46 0.77
N ASN A 4 -19.80 5.65 1.05
CA ASN A 4 -19.44 6.66 0.04
C ASN A 4 -17.98 7.15 0.12
N ILE A 5 -17.07 6.45 0.82
CA ILE A 5 -15.64 6.81 0.72
C ILE A 5 -15.11 6.17 -0.57
N PRO A 6 -14.70 6.96 -1.57
CA PRO A 6 -14.16 6.41 -2.81
C PRO A 6 -12.90 5.59 -2.49
N ALA A 7 -12.90 4.32 -2.90
CA ALA A 7 -11.72 3.49 -2.79
C ALA A 7 -10.67 3.97 -3.79
N LEU A 8 -9.44 4.17 -3.33
CA LEU A 8 -8.31 4.42 -4.21
C LEU A 8 -8.02 3.17 -5.03
N LYS A 9 -7.77 3.35 -6.32
CA LYS A 9 -7.23 2.26 -7.14
C LYS A 9 -5.82 1.91 -6.63
N PRO A 10 -5.38 0.65 -6.73
CA PRO A 10 -4.06 0.23 -6.22
C PRO A 10 -2.91 1.12 -6.72
N LYS A 11 -2.92 1.49 -8.01
CA LYS A 11 -1.91 2.39 -8.59
C LYS A 11 -1.88 3.79 -7.96
N GLN A 12 -3.04 4.33 -7.59
CA GLN A 12 -3.12 5.65 -6.94
C GLN A 12 -2.60 5.56 -5.51
N LEU A 13 -2.97 4.50 -4.79
CA LEU A 13 -2.46 4.24 -3.44
C LEU A 13 -0.94 4.07 -3.44
N ILE A 14 -0.39 3.26 -4.36
CA ILE A 14 1.06 3.07 -4.52
C ILE A 14 1.76 4.42 -4.70
N LYS A 15 1.27 5.27 -5.61
CA LYS A 15 1.90 6.58 -5.87
C LYS A 15 1.94 7.47 -4.62
N ILE A 16 0.86 7.49 -3.83
CA ILE A 16 0.81 8.25 -2.58
C ILE A 16 1.81 7.69 -1.56
N LEU A 17 1.89 6.37 -1.44
CA LEU A 17 2.82 5.70 -0.53
C LEU A 17 4.28 5.97 -0.92
N GLU A 18 4.62 5.87 -2.20
CA GLU A 18 5.96 6.20 -2.72
C GLU A 18 6.33 7.66 -2.46
N GLN A 19 5.41 8.61 -2.69
CA GLN A 19 5.61 10.02 -2.37
C GLN A 19 5.79 10.26 -0.87
N ALA A 20 5.15 9.45 -0.03
CA ALA A 20 5.32 9.46 1.42
C ALA A 20 6.59 8.72 1.87
N GLY A 21 7.44 8.22 0.97
CA GLY A 21 8.69 7.55 1.31
C GLY A 21 8.55 6.06 1.64
N CYS A 22 7.41 5.45 1.36
CA CYS A 22 7.31 3.99 1.35
C CYS A 22 8.01 3.43 0.11
N GLN A 23 8.61 2.25 0.26
CA GLN A 23 9.31 1.56 -0.81
C GLN A 23 8.73 0.17 -1.00
N PHE A 24 8.78 -0.35 -2.22
CA PHE A 24 8.45 -1.75 -2.47
C PHE A 24 9.38 -2.65 -1.66
N TYR A 25 8.81 -3.60 -0.93
CA TYR A 25 9.56 -4.54 -0.11
C TYR A 25 9.64 -5.92 -0.76
N ARG A 26 8.48 -6.53 -1.04
CA ARG A 26 8.37 -7.84 -1.70
C ARG A 26 6.95 -8.11 -2.17
N GLU A 27 6.81 -9.10 -3.05
CA GLU A 27 5.53 -9.73 -3.34
C GLU A 27 5.01 -10.47 -2.10
N GLY A 28 3.72 -10.35 -1.84
CA GLY A 28 2.99 -11.03 -0.77
C GLY A 28 2.38 -12.34 -1.26
N LYS A 29 1.44 -12.89 -0.46
CA LYS A 29 0.67 -14.08 -0.87
C LYS A 29 -0.44 -13.65 -1.83
N GLY A 30 -0.58 -14.37 -2.95
CA GLY A 30 -1.57 -14.05 -3.97
C GLY A 30 -1.23 -12.73 -4.68
N ASP A 31 -2.25 -11.94 -5.00
CA ASP A 31 -2.09 -10.68 -5.74
C ASP A 31 -1.70 -9.49 -4.85
N HIS A 32 -1.05 -9.71 -3.71
CA HIS A 32 -0.67 -8.63 -2.80
C HIS A 32 0.77 -8.18 -3.00
N ARG A 33 1.00 -6.88 -2.93
CA ARG A 33 2.35 -6.28 -2.82
C ARG A 33 2.55 -5.66 -1.45
N LEU A 34 3.73 -5.85 -0.88
CA LEU A 34 4.10 -5.23 0.40
C LEU A 34 4.97 -4.00 0.16
N TYR A 35 4.55 -2.87 0.70
CA TYR A 35 5.34 -1.65 0.78
C TYR A 35 5.75 -1.40 2.23
N ILE A 36 6.95 -0.87 2.44
CA ILE A 36 7.53 -0.63 3.75
C ILE A 36 7.99 0.81 3.90
N ARG A 37 7.86 1.35 5.10
CA ARG A 37 8.55 2.58 5.54
C ARG A 37 9.02 2.41 6.96
N GLU A 38 10.25 2.84 7.24
CA GLU A 38 10.75 2.98 8.59
C GLU A 38 10.58 4.44 9.03
N LEU A 39 9.93 4.64 10.17
CA LEU A 39 9.72 5.97 10.75
C LEU A 39 9.81 5.82 12.28
N GLU A 40 10.69 6.62 12.89
CA GLU A 40 10.99 6.56 14.34
C GLU A 40 11.45 5.16 14.78
N ALA A 41 12.32 4.52 13.98
CA ALA A 41 12.80 3.14 14.15
C ALA A 41 11.69 2.06 14.14
N ILE A 42 10.46 2.42 13.78
CA ILE A 42 9.34 1.49 13.64
C ILE A 42 9.13 1.20 12.16
N LYS A 43 9.22 -0.09 11.81
CA LYS A 43 8.87 -0.58 10.48
C LYS A 43 7.36 -0.68 10.34
N ARG A 44 6.80 0.06 9.39
CA ARG A 44 5.39 -0.01 8.99
C ARG A 44 5.30 -0.70 7.63
N ILE A 45 4.50 -1.76 7.55
CA ILE A 45 4.29 -2.54 6.32
C ILE A 45 2.83 -2.41 5.90
N VAL A 46 2.59 -2.12 4.62
CA VAL A 46 1.26 -1.97 4.04
C VAL A 46 1.11 -2.99 2.91
N PRO A 47 0.19 -3.97 3.05
CA PRO A 47 -0.22 -4.81 1.94
C PRO A 47 -1.19 -4.05 1.02
N ILE A 48 -0.94 -4.13 -0.29
CA ILE A 48 -1.78 -3.56 -1.33
C ILE A 48 -2.29 -4.71 -2.18
N ASP A 49 -3.61 -4.86 -2.23
CA ASP A 49 -4.27 -5.82 -3.11
C ASP A 49 -4.24 -5.31 -4.55
N MET A 50 -3.51 -6.01 -5.42
CA MET A 50 -3.37 -5.69 -6.84
C MET A 50 -4.51 -6.27 -7.69
N GLY A 51 -5.36 -7.13 -7.12
CA GLY A 51 -6.54 -7.67 -7.76
C GLY A 51 -7.74 -6.72 -7.79
N ALA A 52 -7.71 -5.67 -6.94
CA ALA A 52 -8.74 -4.63 -6.90
C ALA A 52 -8.72 -3.78 -8.19
N LYS A 53 -9.65 -4.06 -9.11
CA LYS A 53 -9.85 -3.33 -10.38
C LYS A 53 -10.85 -2.18 -10.26
#